data_AF-B3XP02-F1
#
_entry.id   AF-B3XP02-F1
#
_cell.length_a   1.000
_cell.length_b   1.000
_cell.length_c   1.000
_cell.angle_alpha   90.00
_cell.angle_beta   90.00
_cell.angle_gamma   90.00
#
_symmetry.space_group_name_H-M   'P 1'
#
loop_
_entity.id
_entity.type
_entity.pdbx_description
1 polymer ?
#
loop_
_entity_poly.entity_id
_entity_poly.type
_entity_poly.pdbx_seq_one_letter_code
_entity_poly.pdbx_strand_id
1 'polypeptide(L)'
;MDELNQVIEEHVNTVAKELKEACGYQLNAIQVDELCLTGRVGISLTELTPYFSSLNKFIKSHQLSWMLSLNTISSDFEIELKGCHLLF
;
A
#
# COMPACT_ATOMS: atom_id res chain seq x y z
N MET A 1 26.95 9.86 -7.35
CA MET A 1 25.73 9.30 -7.95
C MET A 1 25.34 8.03 -7.20
N ASP A 2 24.72 8.07 -6.04
CA ASP A 2 24.72 9.02 -4.91
C ASP A 2 23.91 8.28 -3.84
N GLU A 3 24.28 8.31 -2.56
CA GLU A 3 23.60 7.59 -1.48
C GLU A 3 22.07 7.71 -1.53
N LEU A 4 21.56 8.86 -2.00
CA LEU A 4 20.15 9.09 -2.27
C LEU A 4 19.50 8.05 -3.21
N ASN A 5 20.16 7.68 -4.31
CA ASN A 5 19.63 6.69 -5.25
C ASN A 5 19.56 5.30 -4.62
N GLN A 6 20.54 4.93 -3.77
CA GLN A 6 20.50 3.68 -3.01
C GLN A 6 19.35 3.68 -2.01
N VAL A 7 19.15 4.78 -1.27
CA VAL A 7 18.04 4.90 -0.31
C VAL A 7 16.68 4.81 -1.01
N ILE A 8 16.53 5.45 -2.18
CA ILE A 8 15.29 5.37 -2.98
C ILE A 8 15.06 3.93 -3.45
N GLU A 9 16.09 3.26 -3.98
CA GLU A 9 16.00 1.88 -4.44
C GLU A 9 15.65 0.92 -3.30
N GLU A 10 16.28 1.06 -2.13
CA GLU A 10 15.95 0.28 -0.94
C GLU A 10 14.51 0.50 -0.48
N HIS A 11 14.03 1.75 -0.48
CA HIS A 11 12.65 2.07 -0.12
C HIS A 11 11.65 1.43 -1.08
N VAL A 12 11.86 1.60 -2.39
CA VAL A 12 11.02 1.02 -3.45
C VAL A 12 10.96 -0.50 -3.34
N ASN A 13 12.12 -1.14 -3.14
CA ASN A 13 12.20 -2.58 -2.96
C ASN A 13 11.49 -3.05 -1.69
N THR A 14 11.58 -2.29 -0.60
CA THR A 14 10.88 -2.58 0.66
C THR A 14 9.37 -2.53 0.47
N VAL A 15 8.84 -1.45 -0.11
CA VAL A 15 7.40 -1.30 -0.37
C VAL A 15 6.88 -2.38 -1.31
N ALA A 16 7.61 -2.67 -2.40
CA ALA A 16 7.24 -3.73 -3.34
C ALA A 16 7.21 -5.11 -2.66
N LYS A 17 8.18 -5.39 -1.78
CA LYS A 17 8.26 -6.63 -1.02
C LYS A 17 7.11 -6.74 -0.02
N GLU A 18 6.84 -5.70 0.76
CA GLU A 18 5.76 -5.68 1.74
C GLU A 18 4.39 -5.89 1.09
N LEU A 19 4.11 -5.25 -0.05
CA LEU A 19 2.86 -5.46 -0.80
C LEU A 19 2.72 -6.92 -1.28
N LYS A 20 3.81 -7.48 -1.76
CA LYS A 20 3.86 -8.88 -2.21
C LYS A 20 3.67 -9.85 -1.05
N GLU A 21 4.27 -9.60 0.11
CA GLU A 21 4.12 -10.42 1.32
C GLU A 21 2.73 -10.29 1.93
N ALA A 22 2.16 -9.08 1.96
CA ALA A 22 0.87 -8.81 2.54
C ALA A 22 -0.28 -9.40 1.72
N CYS A 23 -0.21 -9.32 0.39
CA CYS A 23 -1.35 -9.73 -0.44
C CYS A 23 -1.01 -10.39 -1.77
N GLY A 24 0.26 -10.49 -2.14
CA GLY A 24 0.70 -11.03 -3.43
C GLY A 24 0.63 -10.03 -4.58
N TYR A 25 0.34 -8.75 -4.30
CA TYR A 25 0.35 -7.70 -5.32
C TYR A 25 1.77 -7.38 -5.76
N GLN A 26 1.97 -7.23 -7.07
CA GLN A 26 3.26 -6.86 -7.66
C GLN A 26 3.09 -5.54 -8.42
N LEU A 27 3.90 -4.55 -8.06
CA LEU A 27 3.95 -3.28 -8.77
C LEU A 27 4.42 -3.50 -10.21
N ASN A 28 3.74 -2.87 -11.16
CA ASN A 28 4.21 -2.83 -12.54
C ASN A 28 5.30 -1.75 -12.72
N ALA A 29 5.95 -1.71 -13.89
CA ALA A 29 7.04 -0.76 -14.15
C ALA A 29 6.62 0.70 -13.96
N ILE A 30 5.41 1.08 -14.38
CA ILE A 30 4.90 2.46 -14.25
C ILE A 30 4.73 2.83 -12.78
N GLN A 31 4.19 1.91 -11.98
CA GLN A 31 3.99 2.07 -10.54
C GLN A 31 5.32 2.13 -9.77
N VAL A 32 6.32 1.35 -10.18
CA VAL A 32 7.67 1.42 -9.64
C VAL A 32 8.31 2.78 -9.96
N ASP A 33 8.20 3.24 -11.21
CA ASP A 33 8.72 4.53 -11.63
C ASP A 33 8.05 5.70 -10.86
N GLU A 34 6.73 5.64 -10.67
CA GLU A 34 6.00 6.64 -9.86
C GLU A 34 6.49 6.66 -8.40
N LEU A 35 6.69 5.48 -7.81
CA LEU A 35 7.20 5.33 -6.45
C LEU A 35 8.62 5.87 -6.30
N CYS A 36 9.49 5.60 -7.29
CA CYS A 36 10.84 6.14 -7.35
C CYS A 36 10.85 7.67 -7.40
N LEU A 37 9.94 8.28 -8.17
CA LEU A 37 9.93 9.73 -8.40
C LEU A 37 9.25 10.51 -7.27
N THR A 38 8.20 9.95 -6.66
CA THR A 38 7.31 10.70 -5.77
C THR A 38 7.31 10.19 -4.32
N GLY A 39 7.88 9.01 -4.07
CA GLY A 39 7.75 8.30 -2.80
C GLY A 39 6.33 7.80 -2.52
N ARG A 40 5.45 7.82 -3.52
CA ARG A 40 4.05 7.38 -3.44
C ARG A 40 3.68 6.61 -4.71
N VAL A 41 2.67 5.75 -4.62
CA VAL A 41 2.14 5.03 -5.78
C VAL A 41 0.63 4.92 -5.70
N GLY A 42 -0.04 5.24 -6.81
CA GLY A 42 -1.47 5.02 -6.97
C GLY A 42 -1.75 3.60 -7.44
N ILE A 43 -2.61 2.87 -6.72
CA ILE A 43 -3.14 1.58 -7.18
C ILE A 43 -4.64 1.72 -7.33
N SER A 44 -5.17 1.44 -8.52
CA SER A 44 -6.59 1.53 -8.76
C SER A 44 -7.36 0.47 -7.97
N LEU A 45 -8.58 0.79 -7.56
CA LEU A 45 -9.43 -0.17 -6.84
C LEU A 45 -9.64 -1.44 -7.68
N THR A 46 -9.80 -1.31 -8.99
CA THR A 46 -9.96 -2.42 -9.92
C THR A 46 -8.75 -3.35 -9.96
N GLU A 47 -7.53 -2.81 -9.89
CA GLU A 47 -6.30 -3.61 -9.82
C GLU A 47 -6.13 -4.25 -8.44
N LEU A 48 -6.55 -3.57 -7.37
CA LEU A 48 -6.39 -4.08 -6.00
C LEU A 48 -7.48 -5.09 -5.59
N THR A 49 -8.67 -5.03 -6.21
CA THR A 49 -9.86 -5.84 -5.86
C THR A 49 -9.55 -7.35 -5.78
N PRO A 50 -8.82 -7.98 -6.73
CA PRO A 50 -8.49 -9.40 -6.65
C PRO A 50 -7.70 -9.80 -5.40
N TYR A 51 -7.00 -8.84 -4.78
CA TYR A 51 -6.10 -9.05 -3.64
C TYR A 51 -6.77 -8.80 -2.28
N PHE A 52 -8.02 -8.32 -2.26
CA PHE A 52 -8.74 -7.98 -1.02
C PHE A 52 -8.86 -9.15 -0.03
N SER A 53 -9.05 -10.37 -0.52
CA SER A 53 -9.13 -11.55 0.36
C SER A 53 -7.81 -11.79 1.10
N SER A 54 -6.67 -11.66 0.39
CA SER A 54 -5.34 -11.80 0.96
C SER A 54 -5.01 -10.65 1.91
N LEU A 55 -5.31 -9.40 1.52
CA LEU A 55 -5.19 -8.23 2.38
C LEU A 55 -5.97 -8.40 3.68
N ASN A 56 -7.23 -8.84 3.60
CA ASN A 56 -8.07 -9.10 4.77
C ASN A 56 -7.45 -10.16 5.70
N LYS A 57 -6.90 -11.25 5.14
CA LYS A 57 -6.21 -12.28 5.92
C LYS A 57 -4.97 -11.73 6.61
N PHE A 58 -4.11 -11.02 5.87
CA PHE A 58 -2.89 -10.42 6.41
C PHE A 58 -3.22 -9.47 7.54
N ILE A 59 -4.22 -8.61 7.36
CA ILE A 59 -4.51 -7.64 8.40
C ILE A 59 -5.11 -8.31 9.66
N LYS A 60 -5.99 -9.31 9.48
CA LYS A 60 -6.49 -10.11 10.61
C LYS A 60 -5.37 -10.84 11.36
N SER A 61 -4.36 -11.37 10.66
CA SER A 61 -3.24 -12.07 11.30
C SER A 61 -2.30 -11.12 12.04
N HIS A 62 -2.23 -9.85 11.62
CA HIS A 62 -1.42 -8.82 12.27
C HIS A 62 -2.21 -7.94 13.24
N GLN A 63 -3.46 -8.30 13.55
CA GLN A 63 -4.36 -7.58 14.47
C GLN A 63 -4.51 -6.07 14.15
N LEU A 64 -4.39 -5.67 12.89
CA LEU A 64 -4.60 -4.26 12.54
C LEU A 64 -6.11 -4.00 12.42
N SER A 65 -6.60 -2.96 13.09
CA SER A 65 -8.01 -2.54 12.99
C SER A 65 -8.26 -1.83 11.65
N TRP A 66 -9.39 -2.12 10.99
CA TRP A 66 -9.79 -1.47 9.74
C TRP A 66 -10.89 -0.45 9.97
N MET A 67 -10.81 0.68 9.28
CA MET A 67 -11.93 1.60 9.07
C MET A 67 -12.02 1.90 7.57
N LEU A 68 -13.18 1.65 6.98
CA LEU A 68 -13.52 2.10 5.62
C LEU A 68 -14.34 3.38 5.76
N SER A 69 -13.73 4.53 5.50
CA SER A 69 -14.40 5.83 5.51
C SER A 69 -14.82 6.20 4.10
N LEU A 70 -16.09 6.58 3.92
CA LEU A 70 -16.64 6.97 2.62
C LEU A 70 -16.84 8.49 2.62
N ASN A 71 -15.95 9.23 1.96
CA ASN A 71 -16.03 10.68 1.85
C ASN A 71 -16.94 11.07 0.69
N THR A 72 -18.19 11.45 0.99
CA THR A 72 -19.20 11.79 -0.02
C THR A 72 -19.11 13.23 -0.53
N ILE A 73 -18.16 14.03 -0.06
CA ILE A 73 -18.08 15.47 -0.37
C ILE A 73 -17.25 15.73 -1.65
N SER A 74 -16.19 14.97 -1.90
CA SER A 74 -15.31 15.13 -3.08
C SER A 74 -15.56 14.12 -4.21
N SER A 75 -16.46 13.15 -4.04
CA SER A 75 -16.66 12.02 -4.99
C SER A 75 -15.42 11.13 -5.21
N ASP A 76 -14.39 11.26 -4.38
CA ASP A 76 -13.21 10.43 -4.41
C ASP A 76 -13.33 9.26 -3.41
N PHE A 77 -13.00 8.05 -3.85
CA PHE A 77 -12.82 6.91 -2.94
C PHE A 77 -11.47 7.05 -2.24
N GLU A 78 -11.48 7.62 -1.04
CA GLU A 78 -10.29 7.76 -0.21
C GLU A 78 -10.21 6.57 0.76
N ILE A 79 -9.34 5.60 0.48
CA ILE A 79 -9.05 4.50 1.41
C ILE A 79 -7.91 4.96 2.33
N GLU A 80 -8.26 5.40 3.54
CA GLU A 80 -7.27 5.79 4.55
C GLU A 80 -7.00 4.63 5.52
N LEU A 81 -5.78 4.09 5.49
CA LEU A 81 -5.32 3.03 6.40
C LEU A 81 -4.71 3.66 7.66
N LYS A 82 -5.48 3.73 8.75
CA LYS A 82 -4.99 4.19 10.07
C LYS A 82 -4.92 3.02 11.06
N GLY A 83 -3.70 2.60 11.39
CA GLY A 83 -3.45 1.63 12.46
C GLY A 83 -3.54 2.30 13.84
N CYS A 84 -4.50 1.88 14.67
CA CYS A 84 -4.55 2.27 16.07
C CYS A 84 -4.18 1.06 16.94
N HIS A 85 -3.17 1.24 17.78
CA HIS A 85 -2.77 0.26 18.78
C HIS A 85 -3.79 0.31 19.94
N LEU A 86 -4.71 -0.64 20.01
CA LEU A 86 -5.44 -0.89 21.26
C LEU A 86 -4.71 -2.01 21.99
N LEU A 87 -3.84 -1.60 22.91
CA LEU A 87 -3.30 -2.44 23.98
C LEU A 87 -4.48 -2.99 24.80
N PHE A 88 -4.78 -4.28 24.64
CA PHE A 88 -5.49 -5.07 25.65
C PHE A 88 -4.80 -6.44 25.78
#